data_AF-A0A7S4SGC8-F1
#
_entry.id   AF-A0A7S4SGC8-F1
#
_cell.length_a   1.000
_cell.length_b   1.000
_cell.length_c   1.000
_cell.angle_alpha   90.00
_cell.angle_beta   90.00
_cell.angle_gamma   90.00
#
_symmetry.space_group_name_H-M   'P 1'
#
loop_
_entity.id
_entity.type
_entity.pdbx_description
1 polymer ?
#
loop_
_entity_poly.entity_id
_entity_poly.type
_entity_poly.pdbx_seq_one_letter_code
_entity_poly.pdbx_strand_id
1 'polypeptide(L)'
;CVMYRTMLTTGDDMICGMKKKEIISKGTAYFLHAITLGEEAYDQFYEEEGWSKNCLAFMEHLANRYFNRAIFLLTVQDDHETPDLAEQMALRDLEIVYNMDVEIVDQCIELGIVRSKKEHFESILGRLCGLLGLSSMPRLDDGIVEEL
;
A
#
# COMPACT_ATOMS: atom_id res chain seq x y z
N CYS A 1 -4.16 3.44 -7.57
CA CYS A 1 -3.51 3.77 -8.86
C CYS A 1 -4.32 4.86 -9.55
N VAL A 2 -3.77 6.08 -9.70
CA VAL A 2 -4.48 7.20 -10.36
C VAL A 2 -4.74 6.87 -11.83
N MET A 3 -3.74 6.38 -12.56
CA MET A 3 -3.87 6.06 -14.00
C MET A 3 -4.98 5.05 -14.29
N TYR A 4 -5.02 3.94 -13.55
CA TYR A 4 -6.07 2.91 -13.69
C TYR A 4 -7.46 3.49 -13.45
N ARG A 5 -7.62 4.29 -12.38
CA ARG A 5 -8.91 4.90 -12.06
C ARG A 5 -9.30 5.98 -13.04
N THR A 6 -8.35 6.77 -13.54
CA THR A 6 -8.58 7.70 -14.64
C THR A 6 -9.11 6.97 -15.85
N MET A 7 -8.51 5.84 -16.24
CA MET A 7 -9.03 5.02 -17.36
C MET A 7 -10.44 4.51 -17.12
N LEU A 8 -10.75 4.09 -15.88
CA LEU A 8 -12.13 3.73 -15.54
C LEU A 8 -13.04 4.94 -15.76
N THR A 9 -12.74 6.09 -15.13
CA THR A 9 -13.56 7.31 -15.17
C THR A 9 -13.74 7.89 -16.59
N THR A 10 -12.69 7.88 -17.41
CA THR A 10 -12.75 8.46 -18.76
C THR A 10 -13.29 7.49 -19.81
N GLY A 11 -13.31 6.18 -19.51
CA GLY A 11 -13.64 5.15 -20.48
C GLY A 11 -12.55 4.94 -21.54
N ASP A 12 -11.35 5.47 -21.32
CA ASP A 12 -10.24 5.34 -22.27
C ASP A 12 -9.70 3.91 -22.31
N ASP A 13 -9.53 3.35 -23.51
CA ASP A 13 -8.89 2.05 -23.72
C ASP A 13 -7.39 2.06 -23.40
N MET A 14 -6.76 3.24 -23.40
CA MET A 14 -5.34 3.44 -23.10
C MET A 14 -5.07 4.78 -22.42
N ILE A 15 -4.09 4.80 -21.51
CA ILE A 15 -3.52 6.04 -20.95
C ILE A 15 -1.99 5.94 -20.98
N CYS A 16 -1.33 7.01 -21.44
CA CYS A 16 0.14 7.03 -21.61
C CYS A 16 0.68 5.82 -22.43
N GLY A 17 -0.07 5.36 -23.43
CA GLY A 17 0.30 4.21 -24.26
C GLY A 17 0.20 2.85 -23.58
N MET A 18 -0.47 2.76 -22.42
CA MET A 18 -0.69 1.51 -21.69
C MET A 18 -2.18 1.19 -21.60
N LYS A 19 -2.53 -0.06 -21.87
CA LYS A 19 -3.85 -0.63 -21.60
C LYS A 19 -4.01 -0.93 -20.12
N LYS A 20 -5.25 -1.11 -19.68
CA LYS A 20 -5.60 -1.47 -18.30
C LYS A 20 -4.78 -2.66 -17.77
N LYS A 21 -4.73 -3.75 -18.54
CA LYS A 21 -3.95 -4.95 -18.23
C LYS A 21 -2.43 -4.68 -18.03
N GLU A 22 -1.87 -3.77 -18.80
CA GLU A 22 -0.45 -3.40 -18.70
C GLU A 22 -0.18 -2.57 -17.43
N ILE A 23 -1.12 -1.70 -17.04
CA ILE A 23 -1.03 -0.94 -15.79
C ILE A 23 -1.08 -1.87 -14.59
N ILE A 24 -1.98 -2.86 -14.62
CA ILE A 24 -2.12 -3.85 -13.56
C ILE A 24 -0.84 -4.67 -13.43
N SER A 25 -0.41 -5.33 -14.51
CA SER A 25 0.77 -6.19 -14.50
C SER A 25 2.05 -5.44 -14.13
N LYS A 26 2.30 -4.27 -14.73
CA LYS A 26 3.47 -3.45 -14.38
C LYS A 26 3.39 -2.95 -12.94
N GLY A 27 2.23 -2.47 -12.50
CA GLY A 27 2.04 -1.98 -11.13
C GLY A 27 2.35 -3.07 -10.10
N THR A 28 1.80 -4.27 -10.27
CA THR A 28 2.08 -5.43 -9.41
C THR A 28 3.59 -5.73 -9.38
N ALA A 29 4.24 -5.80 -10.55
CA ALA A 29 5.67 -6.09 -10.64
C ALA A 29 6.54 -5.02 -9.98
N TYR A 30 6.23 -3.74 -10.16
CA TYR A 30 6.97 -2.63 -9.54
C TYR A 30 6.87 -2.65 -8.01
N PHE A 31 5.67 -2.86 -7.46
CA PHE A 31 5.53 -2.96 -6.01
C PHE A 31 6.26 -4.17 -5.44
N LEU A 32 6.15 -5.34 -6.09
CA LEU A 32 6.88 -6.53 -5.67
C LEU A 32 8.39 -6.27 -5.66
N HIS A 33 8.95 -5.74 -6.75
CA HIS A 33 10.37 -5.45 -6.85
C HIS A 33 10.84 -4.46 -5.77
N ALA A 34 10.09 -3.37 -5.56
CA ALA A 34 10.44 -2.38 -4.55
C ALA A 34 10.37 -2.93 -3.11
N ILE A 35 9.43 -3.84 -2.83
CA ILE A 35 9.34 -4.52 -1.54
C ILE A 35 10.52 -5.46 -1.34
N THR A 36 10.85 -6.29 -2.34
CA THR A 36 11.99 -7.22 -2.24
C THR A 36 13.31 -6.49 -1.97
N LEU A 37 13.59 -5.40 -2.70
CA LEU A 37 14.76 -4.57 -2.41
C LEU A 37 14.71 -3.94 -1.01
N GLY A 38 13.52 -3.61 -0.52
CA GLY A 38 13.31 -3.08 0.82
C GLY A 38 13.54 -4.12 1.92
N GLU A 39 13.10 -5.36 1.72
CA GLU A 39 13.35 -6.50 2.61
C GLU A 39 14.86 -6.78 2.71
N GLU A 40 15.55 -6.91 1.56
CA GLU A 40 17.01 -7.14 1.52
C GLU A 40 17.79 -6.01 2.20
N ALA A 41 17.40 -4.75 1.96
CA ALA A 41 18.03 -3.61 2.61
C ALA A 41 17.71 -3.53 4.11
N TYR A 42 16.51 -3.94 4.53
CA TYR A 42 16.15 -4.01 5.95
C TYR A 42 17.01 -5.05 6.69
N ASP A 43 17.17 -6.25 6.13
CA ASP A 43 17.98 -7.31 6.73
C ASP A 43 19.42 -6.83 6.93
N GLN A 44 20.03 -6.24 5.90
CA GLN A 44 21.38 -5.67 6.01
C GLN A 44 21.44 -4.55 7.06
N PHE A 45 20.46 -3.64 7.06
CA PHE A 45 20.44 -2.51 7.99
C PHE A 45 20.30 -2.98 9.44
N TYR A 46 19.47 -4.00 9.68
CA TYR A 46 19.30 -4.62 10.99
C TYR A 46 20.56 -5.37 11.45
N GLU A 47 21.25 -6.07 10.55
CA GLU A 47 22.54 -6.69 10.87
C GLU A 47 23.61 -5.68 11.30
N GLU A 48 23.59 -4.48 10.70
CA GLU A 48 24.56 -3.41 10.97
C GLU A 48 24.24 -2.59 12.23
N GLU A 49 22.99 -2.15 12.42
CA GLU A 49 22.60 -1.26 13.52
C GLU A 49 21.85 -1.96 14.67
N GLY A 50 21.31 -3.15 14.44
CA GLY A 50 20.34 -3.79 15.33
C GLY A 50 19.08 -2.94 15.53
N TRP A 51 18.41 -3.16 16.66
CA TRP A 51 17.25 -2.36 17.04
C TRP A 51 17.66 -0.92 17.38
N SER A 52 17.37 0.00 16.45
CA SER A 52 17.66 1.42 16.56
C SER A 52 16.45 2.26 16.12
N LYS A 53 16.43 3.55 16.47
CA LYS A 53 15.41 4.49 15.94
C LYS A 53 15.35 4.50 14.42
N ASN A 54 16.51 4.38 13.76
CA ASN A 54 16.59 4.36 12.30
C ASN A 54 16.04 3.05 11.75
N CYS A 55 16.34 1.92 12.40
CA CYS A 55 15.82 0.61 12.01
C CYS A 55 14.28 0.57 12.11
N LEU A 56 13.71 1.14 13.18
CA LEU A 56 12.27 1.24 13.36
C LEU A 56 11.61 2.16 12.32
N ALA A 57 12.24 3.29 11.99
CA ALA A 57 11.78 4.16 10.92
C ALA A 57 11.85 3.47 9.55
N PHE A 58 12.90 2.68 9.29
CA PHE A 58 13.01 1.89 8.08
C PHE A 58 11.87 0.87 7.98
N MET A 59 11.62 0.12 9.05
CA MET A 59 10.54 -0.86 9.13
C MET A 59 9.17 -0.20 8.87
N GLU A 60 8.94 1.00 9.40
CA GLU A 60 7.72 1.77 9.12
C GLU A 60 7.59 2.16 7.63
N HIS A 61 8.69 2.54 6.98
CA HIS A 61 8.70 2.80 5.54
C HIS A 61 8.45 1.53 4.71
N LEU A 62 8.99 0.40 5.14
CA LEU A 62 8.76 -0.89 4.50
C LEU A 62 7.28 -1.31 4.65
N ALA A 63 6.70 -1.19 5.85
CA ALA A 63 5.27 -1.39 6.08
C ALA A 63 4.42 -0.51 5.14
N ASN A 64 4.77 0.77 4.96
CA ASN A 64 4.08 1.63 4.01
C ASN A 64 4.14 1.12 2.55
N ARG A 65 5.20 0.39 2.15
CA ARG A 65 5.28 -0.23 0.81
C ARG A 65 4.30 -1.39 0.67
N TYR A 66 4.21 -2.28 1.66
CA TYR A 66 3.18 -3.34 1.69
C TYR A 66 1.78 -2.75 1.67
N PHE A 67 1.51 -1.75 2.49
CA PHE A 67 0.21 -1.08 2.52
C PHE A 67 -0.16 -0.54 1.12
N ASN A 68 0.75 0.16 0.47
CA ASN A 68 0.51 0.69 -0.87
C ASN A 68 0.27 -0.40 -1.92
N ARG A 69 0.97 -1.54 -1.83
CA ARG A 69 0.73 -2.70 -2.71
C ARG A 69 -0.65 -3.31 -2.45
N ALA A 70 -1.04 -3.48 -1.19
CA ALA A 70 -2.35 -3.98 -0.81
C ALA A 70 -3.47 -3.14 -1.43
N ILE A 71 -3.40 -1.81 -1.25
CA ILE A 71 -4.41 -0.90 -1.77
C ILE A 71 -4.41 -0.88 -3.30
N PHE A 72 -3.24 -1.00 -3.93
CA PHE A 72 -3.16 -1.14 -5.38
C PHE A 72 -3.91 -2.40 -5.85
N LEU A 73 -3.62 -3.56 -5.25
CA LEU A 73 -4.22 -4.84 -5.61
C LEU A 73 -5.75 -4.84 -5.41
N LEU A 74 -6.24 -4.35 -4.26
CA LEU A 74 -7.68 -4.20 -4.01
C LEU A 74 -8.35 -3.20 -4.96
N THR A 75 -7.60 -2.22 -5.47
CA THR A 75 -8.13 -1.25 -6.44
C THR A 75 -8.30 -1.87 -7.83
N VAL A 76 -7.44 -2.81 -8.21
CA VAL A 76 -7.41 -3.40 -9.55
C VAL A 76 -7.95 -4.82 -9.62
N GLN A 77 -8.41 -5.36 -8.49
CA GLN A 77 -8.80 -6.76 -8.31
C GLN A 77 -9.78 -7.25 -9.38
N ASP A 78 -10.85 -6.50 -9.62
CA ASP A 78 -11.93 -6.90 -10.55
C ASP A 78 -11.46 -7.03 -12.02
N ASP A 79 -10.39 -6.32 -12.37
CA ASP A 79 -9.78 -6.34 -13.70
C ASP A 79 -8.46 -7.14 -13.73
N HIS A 80 -8.08 -7.78 -12.62
CA HIS A 80 -6.90 -8.64 -12.53
C HIS A 80 -7.18 -10.01 -13.20
N GLU A 81 -6.16 -10.65 -13.78
CA GLU A 81 -6.33 -11.96 -14.42
C GLU A 81 -6.84 -13.04 -13.46
N THR A 82 -6.47 -12.90 -12.18
CA THR A 82 -6.85 -13.77 -11.07
C THR A 82 -7.31 -12.91 -9.87
N PRO A 83 -8.59 -12.51 -9.82
CA PRO A 83 -9.11 -11.60 -8.79
C PRO A 83 -8.90 -12.12 -7.36
N ASP A 84 -9.27 -13.39 -7.09
CA ASP A 84 -9.13 -13.99 -5.75
C ASP A 84 -7.67 -13.99 -5.26
N LEU A 85 -6.72 -14.23 -6.17
CA LEU A 85 -5.30 -14.20 -5.82
C LEU A 85 -4.85 -12.77 -5.50
N ALA A 86 -5.32 -11.76 -6.24
CA ALA A 86 -5.00 -10.37 -5.97
C ALA A 86 -5.52 -9.93 -4.60
N GLU A 87 -6.73 -10.38 -4.22
CA GLU A 87 -7.30 -10.15 -2.89
C GLU A 87 -6.48 -10.83 -1.79
N GLN A 88 -6.18 -12.12 -1.95
CA GLN A 88 -5.37 -12.86 -0.97
C GLN A 88 -4.00 -12.22 -0.76
N MET A 89 -3.35 -11.77 -1.83
CA MET A 89 -2.09 -11.04 -1.76
C MET A 89 -2.25 -9.71 -1.02
N ALA A 90 -3.32 -8.96 -1.28
CA ALA A 90 -3.57 -7.70 -0.60
C ALA A 90 -3.86 -7.89 0.89
N LEU A 91 -4.65 -8.88 1.27
CA LEU A 91 -4.97 -9.19 2.66
C LEU A 91 -3.71 -9.62 3.41
N ARG A 92 -2.86 -10.45 2.79
CA ARG A 92 -1.56 -10.82 3.33
C ARG A 92 -0.67 -9.58 3.57
N ASP A 93 -0.64 -8.66 2.63
CA ASP A 93 0.13 -7.42 2.80
C ASP A 93 -0.38 -6.57 3.97
N LEU A 94 -1.70 -6.47 4.15
CA LEU A 94 -2.29 -5.77 5.30
C LEU A 94 -1.94 -6.45 6.62
N GLU A 95 -1.90 -7.78 6.66
CA GLU A 95 -1.47 -8.54 7.83
C GLU A 95 0.01 -8.27 8.15
N ILE A 96 0.89 -8.24 7.13
CA ILE A 96 2.31 -7.89 7.30
C ILE A 96 2.44 -6.47 7.88
N VAL A 97 1.69 -5.50 7.34
CA VAL A 97 1.68 -4.12 7.85
C VAL A 97 1.30 -4.07 9.33
N TYR A 98 0.23 -4.77 9.70
CA TYR A 98 -0.22 -4.83 11.08
C TYR A 98 0.86 -5.42 11.99
N ASN A 99 1.46 -6.55 11.60
CA ASN A 99 2.50 -7.20 12.39
C ASN A 99 3.74 -6.31 12.54
N MET A 100 4.18 -5.64 11.47
CA MET A 100 5.28 -4.67 11.53
C MET A 100 4.96 -3.49 12.46
N ASP A 101 3.75 -2.95 12.41
CA ASP A 101 3.36 -1.84 13.30
C ASP A 101 3.37 -2.26 14.77
N VAL A 102 2.90 -3.47 15.09
CA VAL A 102 2.96 -4.04 16.44
C VAL A 102 4.40 -4.17 16.89
N GLU A 103 5.26 -4.77 16.06
CA GLU A 103 6.67 -4.97 16.38
C GLU A 103 7.41 -3.64 16.58
N ILE A 104 7.12 -2.62 15.76
CA ILE A 104 7.69 -1.28 15.94
C ILE A 104 7.30 -0.69 17.31
N VAL A 105 6.06 -0.88 17.75
CA VAL A 105 5.60 -0.38 19.05
C VAL A 105 6.27 -1.15 20.19
N ASP A 106 6.34 -2.48 20.09
CA ASP A 106 6.98 -3.33 21.09
C ASP A 106 8.47 -2.97 21.24
N GLN A 107 9.19 -2.83 20.12
CA GLN A 107 10.61 -2.43 20.12
C GLN A 107 10.82 -1.00 20.61
N CYS A 108 9.91 -0.07 20.33
CA CYS A 108 9.96 1.27 20.95
C CYS A 108 9.91 1.17 22.48
N ILE A 109 9.04 0.31 23.03
CA ILE A 109 8.91 0.10 24.48
C ILE A 109 10.18 -0.52 25.06
N GLU A 110 10.72 -1.56 24.43
CA GLU A 110 11.93 -2.25 24.89
C GLU A 110 13.16 -1.34 24.91
N LEU A 111 13.31 -0.48 23.90
CA LEU A 111 14.42 0.48 23.81
C LEU A 111 14.22 1.73 24.67
N GLY A 112 13.09 1.87 25.36
CA GLY A 112 12.73 3.08 26.11
C GLY A 112 12.54 4.32 25.21
N ILE A 113 12.25 4.10 23.93
CA ILE A 113 11.96 5.17 22.96
C ILE A 113 10.52 5.62 23.19
N VAL A 114 10.37 6.86 23.67
CA VAL A 114 9.05 7.48 23.78
C VAL A 114 8.56 7.85 22.38
N ARG A 115 7.84 6.93 21.74
CA ARG A 115 6.99 7.25 20.58
C ARG A 115 5.71 7.88 21.12
N SER A 116 5.42 9.10 20.69
CA SER A 116 4.17 9.73 21.10
C SER A 116 3.00 8.95 20.50
N LYS A 117 1.93 8.76 21.28
CA LYS A 117 0.66 8.22 20.76
C LYS A 117 0.17 8.98 19.52
N LYS A 118 0.55 10.26 19.43
CA LYS A 118 0.30 11.13 18.30
C LYS A 118 1.04 10.68 17.04
N GLU A 119 2.34 10.37 17.09
CA GLU A 119 3.10 9.93 15.91
C GLU A 119 2.59 8.60 15.34
N HIS A 120 2.27 7.64 16.21
CA HIS A 120 1.66 6.39 15.78
C HIS A 120 0.26 6.62 15.17
N PHE A 121 -0.55 7.46 15.81
CA PHE A 121 -1.86 7.86 15.28
C PHE A 121 -1.74 8.60 13.94
N GLU A 122 -0.78 9.51 13.77
CA GLU A 122 -0.53 10.24 12.53
C GLU A 122 -0.09 9.31 11.40
N SER A 123 0.70 8.26 11.70
CA SER A 123 1.08 7.24 10.72
C SER A 123 -0.12 6.43 10.22
N ILE A 124 -0.94 5.93 11.15
CA ILE A 124 -2.20 5.23 10.82
C ILE A 124 -3.15 6.16 10.07
N LEU A 125 -3.29 7.39 10.54
CA LEU A 125 -4.14 8.41 9.91
C LEU A 125 -3.64 8.74 8.50
N GLY A 126 -2.33 8.81 8.27
CA GLY A 126 -1.75 9.02 6.94
C GLY A 126 -2.14 7.90 5.97
N ARG A 127 -2.10 6.64 6.41
CA ARG A 127 -2.55 5.48 5.63
C ARG A 127 -4.06 5.51 5.36
N LEU A 128 -4.87 5.85 6.38
CA LEU A 128 -6.32 6.02 6.24
C LEU A 128 -6.69 7.18 5.32
N CYS A 129 -6.01 8.32 5.41
CA CYS A 129 -6.19 9.45 4.51
C CYS A 129 -5.77 9.10 3.09
N GLY A 130 -4.72 8.29 2.90
CA GLY A 130 -4.36 7.73 1.60
C GLY A 130 -5.48 6.84 1.02
N LEU A 131 -6.07 5.99 1.87
CA LEU A 131 -7.22 5.16 1.50
C LEU A 131 -8.45 6.02 1.14
N LEU A 132 -8.76 7.04 1.94
CA LEU A 132 -9.89 7.95 1.73
C LEU A 132 -9.69 8.84 0.50
N GLY A 133 -8.46 9.34 0.28
CA GLY A 133 -8.10 10.08 -0.92
C GLY A 133 -8.24 9.23 -2.18
N LEU A 134 -8.03 7.92 -2.05
CA LEU A 134 -8.41 6.97 -3.08
C LEU A 134 -9.94 6.87 -3.13
N SER A 135 -10.65 6.46 -2.08
CA SER A 135 -12.11 6.20 -2.15
C SER A 135 -12.97 7.42 -2.52
N SER A 136 -12.50 8.65 -2.30
CA SER A 136 -13.21 9.90 -2.62
C SER A 136 -13.09 10.34 -4.08
N MET A 137 -12.27 9.67 -4.90
CA MET A 137 -12.32 9.85 -6.35
C MET A 137 -13.53 9.07 -6.90
N PRO A 138 -14.41 9.72 -7.70
CA PRO A 138 -15.70 9.16 -8.07
C PRO A 138 -15.53 7.79 -8.74
N ARG A 139 -16.19 6.78 -8.17
CA ARG A 139 -16.44 5.49 -8.83
C ARG A 139 -17.58 5.72 -9.83
N LEU A 140 -17.42 5.26 -11.06
CA LEU A 140 -18.46 5.36 -12.10
C LEU A 140 -19.71 4.49 -11.82
N ASP A 141 -19.70 3.70 -10.74
CA ASP A 141 -20.79 2.77 -10.43
C ASP A 141 -21.82 3.31 -9.41
N ASP A 142 -21.69 4.56 -8.96
CA ASP A 142 -22.85 5.25 -8.40
C ASP A 142 -23.71 5.71 -9.57
N GLY A 143 -24.61 4.82 -9.97
CA GLY A 143 -25.43 4.89 -11.16
C GLY A 143 -25.85 6.31 -11.53
N ILE A 144 -25.72 6.59 -12.83
CA ILE A 144 -26.57 7.55 -13.51
C ILE A 144 -28.02 7.09 -13.26
N VAL A 145 -28.61 7.52 -12.15
CA VAL A 145 -30.05 7.62 -12.03
C VAL A 145 -30.41 8.80 -12.91
N GLU A 146 -30.76 8.50 -14.15
CA GLU A 146 -31.52 9.41 -15.00
C GLU A 146 -32.83 9.74 -14.27
N GLU A 147 -32.87 10.86 -13.56
CA GLU A 147 -34.07 11.67 -13.41
C GLU A 147 -33.65 13.14 -13.45
N LEU A 148 -33.84 13.76 -14.62
CA LEU A 148 -34.65 14.98 -14.85
C LEU A 148 -34.58 15.41 -16.32
#